data_AF-X1UHS0-F1
#
_entry.id   AF-X1UHS0-F1
#
_cell.length_a   1.000
_cell.length_b   1.000
_cell.length_c   1.000
_cell.angle_alpha   90.00
_cell.angle_beta   90.00
_cell.angle_gamma   90.00
#
_symmetry.space_group_name_H-M   'P 1'
#
loop_
_entity.id
_entity.type
_entity.pdbx_description
1 polymer ?
#
loop_
_entity_poly.entity_id
_entity_poly.type
_entity_poly.pdbx_seq_one_letter_code
_entity_poly.pdbx_strand_id
1 'polypeptide(L)' 'LFQGKYTIEENRVKNRILGLEVPLDSFISQIKGILEKAKRGQ' A
#
# COMPACT_ATOMS: atom_id res chain seq x y z
N LEU A 1 -1.63 5.16 -8.35
CA LEU A 1 -1.59 3.99 -7.45
C LEU A 1 -1.67 2.74 -8.31
N PHE A 2 -0.64 1.90 -8.26
CA PHE A 2 -0.36 0.85 -9.26
C PHE A 2 -1.40 -0.29 -9.22
N GLN A 3 -2.31 -0.34 -10.20
CA GLN A 3 -3.15 -1.52 -10.47
C GLN A 3 -2.28 -2.69 -10.95
N GLY A 4 -2.39 -3.84 -10.28
CA GLY A 4 -1.85 -5.13 -10.76
C GLY A 4 -0.65 -5.73 -10.01
N LYS A 5 -0.04 -5.02 -9.04
CA LYS A 5 1.16 -5.52 -8.33
C LYS A 5 0.88 -6.11 -6.95
N TYR A 6 -0.24 -5.73 -6.34
CA TYR A 6 -0.60 -6.07 -4.97
C TYR A 6 -1.85 -6.94 -4.93
N THR A 7 -1.79 -8.04 -4.19
CA THR A 7 -2.90 -8.93 -3.89
C THR A 7 -3.23 -8.82 -2.40
N ILE A 8 -4.51 -8.75 -2.06
CA ILE A 8 -4.97 -8.70 -0.67
C ILE A 8 -5.56 -10.06 -0.31
N GLU A 9 -4.99 -10.73 0.68
CA GLU A 9 -5.45 -12.02 1.20
C GLU A 9 -5.28 -12.03 2.73
N GLU A 10 -6.28 -12.52 3.46
CA GLU A 10 -6.21 -12.73 4.92
C GLU A 10 -5.64 -11.53 5.71
N ASN A 11 -6.12 -10.30 5.42
CA ASN A 11 -5.64 -9.04 6.01
C ASN A 11 -4.16 -8.72 5.77
N ARG A 12 -3.56 -9.30 4.73
CA ARG A 12 -2.19 -9.04 4.30
C ARG A 12 -2.17 -8.60 2.85
N VAL A 13 -1.23 -7.74 2.54
CA VAL A 13 -0.96 -7.22 1.20
C VAL A 13 0.32 -7.88 0.71
N LYS A 14 0.19 -8.68 -0.33
CA LYS A 14 1.30 -9.37 -1.00
C LYS A 14 1.64 -8.61 -2.27
N ASN A 15 2.88 -8.17 -2.41
CA ASN A 15 3.42 -7.67 -3.67
C ASN A 15 4.18 -8.78 -4.37
N ARG A 16 3.58 -9.37 -5.40
CA ARG A 16 4.17 -10.51 -6.13
C ARG A 16 5.46 -10.13 -6.89
N ILE A 17 5.63 -8.86 -7.23
CA ILE A 17 6.81 -8.38 -7.97
C ILE A 17 7.99 -8.17 -7.02
N LEU A 18 7.73 -7.65 -5.82
CA LEU A 18 8.77 -7.35 -4.84
C LEU A 18 8.98 -8.49 -3.84
N GLY A 19 8.17 -9.54 -3.88
CA GLY A 19 8.19 -10.61 -2.88
C GLY A 19 7.88 -10.11 -1.46
N LEU A 20 7.22 -8.96 -1.35
CA LEU A 20 6.93 -8.31 -0.07
C LEU A 20 5.56 -8.74 0.43
N GLU A 21 5.47 -9.06 1.71
CA GLU A 21 4.21 -9.27 2.40
C GLU A 21 4.14 -8.33 3.59
N VAL A 22 3.09 -7.51 3.64
CA VAL A 22 2.90 -6.53 4.72
C VAL A 22 1.48 -6.61 5.26
N PRO A 23 1.24 -6.32 6.55
CA PRO A 23 -0.11 -6.20 7.08
C PRO A 23 -0.91 -5.12 6.36
N LEU A 24 -2.19 -5.39 6.09
CA LEU A 24 -3.09 -4.47 5.39
C LEU A 24 -3.20 -3.11 6.10
N ASP A 25 -3.32 -3.10 7.43
CA ASP A 25 -3.35 -1.87 8.22
C ASP A 25 -2.11 -1.00 8.03
N SER A 26 -0.92 -1.63 8.03
CA SER A 26 0.34 -0.91 7.81
C SER A 26 0.41 -0.33 6.40
N PHE A 27 -0.02 -1.11 5.40
CA PHE A 27 -0.07 -0.67 4.01
C PHE A 27 -1.03 0.52 3.81
N ILE A 28 -2.23 0.45 4.40
CA ILE A 28 -3.21 1.54 4.36
C ILE A 28 -2.66 2.80 5.04
N SER A 29 -2.03 2.66 6.20
CA SER A 29 -1.41 3.79 6.92
C SER A 29 -0.34 4.48 6.06
N GLN A 30 0.52 3.71 5.40
CA GLN A 30 1.54 4.25 4.49
C GLN A 30 0.91 5.01 3.31
N ILE A 31 -0.11 4.44 2.66
CA ILE A 31 -0.82 5.12 1.56
C ILE A 31 -1.47 6.42 2.04
N LYS A 32 -2.16 6.39 3.19
CA LYS A 32 -2.77 7.60 3.78
C LYS A 32 -1.72 8.68 4.01
N GLY A 33 -0.57 8.34 4.61
CA GLY A 33 0.52 9.29 4.82
C GLY A 33 1.07 9.89 3.52
N ILE A 34 1.18 9.09 2.46
CA ILE A 34 1.60 9.57 1.13
C ILE A 34 0.55 10.51 0.54
N LEU A 35 -0.74 10.15 0.63
CA LEU A 35 -1.84 10.97 0.12
C LEU A 35 -1.94 12.32 0.85
N GLU A 36 -1.76 12.34 2.16
CA GLU A 36 -1.74 13.57 2.95
C GLU A 36 -0.58 14.49 2.58
N LYS A 37 0.62 13.92 2.39
CA LYS A 37 1.79 14.67 1.91
C LYS A 37 1.58 15.21 0.50
N ALA A 38 1.01 14.40 -0.40
CA ALA A 38 0.70 14.82 -1.76
C ALA A 38 -0.33 15.97 -1.79
N LYS A 39 -1.35 15.93 -0.91
CA LYS A 39 -2.33 17.03 -0.77
C LYS A 39 -1.75 18.32 -0.22
N ARG A 40 -0.74 18.25 0.65
CA ARG A 40 -0.08 19.44 1.23
C ARG A 40 0.98 20.06 0.31
N GLY A 41 1.39 19.37 -0.74
CA GLY A 41 2.41 19.83 -1.69
C GLY A 41 1.86 20.56 -2.92
N GLN A 42 0.58 20.95 -2.92
CA GLN A 42 -0.07 21.71 -3.99
C GLN A 42 -0.55 23.07 -3.49
#